data_AF-A0AAD9GPY6-F1
#
_entry.id   AF-A0AAD9GPY6-F1
#
_cell.length_a   1.000
_cell.length_b   1.000
_cell.length_c   1.000
_cell.angle_alpha   90.00
_cell.angle_beta   90.00
_cell.angle_gamma   90.00
#
_symmetry.space_group_name_H-M   'P 1'
#
loop_
_entity.id
_entity.type
_entity.pdbx_description
1 polymer ?
#
loop_
_entity_poly.entity_id
_entity_poly.type
_entity_poly.pdbx_seq_one_letter_code
_entity_poly.pdbx_strand_id
1 'polypeptide(L)'
;MLGDVSGAFRHIPVHADSVHMFVFVFENLLVIDLACGFGWCGSPAFYSLAGKIINYLYEHGNSFNRQFVGNVWCDDHTCIEIDEGPKCFDANIALRRAMATALGPTAINEQ
;
A
#
# COMPACT_ATOMS: atom_id res chain seq x y z
N MET A 1 9.50 12.84 -1.92
CA MET A 1 8.55 12.39 -0.88
C MET A 1 8.70 10.89 -0.70
N LEU A 2 8.67 10.43 0.55
CA LEU A 2 8.53 9.02 0.90
C LEU A 2 7.12 8.85 1.44
N GLY A 3 6.33 7.97 0.81
CA GLY A 3 5.04 7.56 1.31
C GLY A 3 5.13 6.09 1.72
N ASP A 4 4.56 5.78 2.87
CA ASP A 4 4.42 4.43 3.39
C ASP A 4 2.93 4.07 3.44
N VAL A 5 2.61 2.80 3.25
CA VAL A 5 1.23 2.29 3.33
C VAL A 5 0.97 1.72 4.72
N SER A 6 0.08 2.40 5.45
CA SER A 6 -0.32 1.98 6.79
C SER A 6 -0.92 0.58 6.77
N GLY A 7 -0.33 -0.34 7.53
CA GLY A 7 -0.81 -1.72 7.63
C GLY A 7 -0.78 -2.50 6.31
N ALA A 8 0.17 -2.21 5.42
CA ALA A 8 0.30 -2.78 4.07
C ALA A 8 -0.24 -4.21 3.89
N PHE A 9 0.32 -5.19 4.61
CA PHE A 9 -0.06 -6.61 4.46
C PHE A 9 -1.48 -6.92 4.94
N ARG A 10 -2.02 -6.13 5.88
CA ARG A 10 -3.36 -6.31 6.43
C ARG A 10 -4.45 -6.06 5.39
N HIS A 11 -4.14 -5.31 4.33
CA HIS A 11 -5.04 -5.04 3.21
C HIS A 11 -5.09 -6.18 2.19
N ILE A 12 -4.20 -7.17 2.28
CA ILE A 12 -4.14 -8.28 1.32
C ILE A 12 -4.85 -9.51 1.91
N PRO A 13 -6.08 -9.81 1.46
CA PRO A 13 -6.82 -10.95 1.99
C PRO A 13 -6.17 -12.27 1.59
N VAL A 14 -6.23 -13.25 2.49
CA VAL A 14 -5.86 -14.64 2.20
C VAL A 14 -7.10 -15.35 1.65
N HIS A 15 -6.89 -16.22 0.65
CA HIS A 15 -7.96 -17.03 0.09
C HIS A 15 -8.63 -17.89 1.18
N ALA A 16 -9.97 -17.98 1.18
CA ALA A 16 -10.74 -18.65 2.24
C ALA A 16 -10.29 -20.10 2.49
N ASP A 17 -9.99 -20.85 1.44
CA ASP A 17 -9.51 -22.23 1.56
C ASP A 17 -8.07 -22.35 2.10
N SER A 18 -7.35 -21.23 2.24
CA SER A 18 -5.95 -21.18 2.68
C SER A 18 -5.76 -20.53 4.05
N VAL A 19 -6.78 -19.90 4.63
CA VAL A 19 -6.66 -19.20 5.94
C VAL A 19 -6.28 -20.14 7.08
N HIS A 20 -6.58 -21.45 6.95
CA HIS A 20 -6.19 -22.47 7.92
C HIS A 20 -4.67 -22.60 8.11
N MET A 21 -3.87 -22.08 7.18
CA MET A 21 -2.40 -22.02 7.28
C MET A 21 -1.91 -20.83 8.13
N PHE A 22 -2.79 -19.86 8.44
CA PHE A 22 -2.50 -18.64 9.20
C PHE A 22 -3.20 -18.66 10.56
N VAL A 23 -3.09 -19.80 11.25
CA VAL A 23 -3.76 -20.05 12.52
C VAL A 23 -2.74 -20.13 13.65
N PHE A 24 -3.04 -19.49 14.77
CA PHE A 24 -2.26 -19.60 16.00
C PHE A 24 -3.15 -19.59 17.22
N VAL A 25 -2.61 -20.08 18.34
CA VAL A 25 -3.29 -20.06 19.63
C VAL A 25 -2.69 -18.94 20.48
N PHE A 26 -3.53 -18.08 21.03
CA PHE A 26 -3.16 -17.07 22.00
C PHE A 26 -4.01 -17.25 23.25
N GLU A 27 -3.36 -17.57 24.37
CA GLU A 27 -4.03 -18.02 25.59
C GLU A 27 -4.99 -19.20 25.30
N ASN A 28 -6.29 -19.01 25.48
CA ASN A 28 -7.32 -20.02 25.25
C ASN A 28 -8.14 -19.74 23.99
N LEU A 29 -7.64 -18.89 23.08
CA LEU A 29 -8.31 -18.48 21.85
C LEU A 29 -7.57 -19.03 20.62
N LEU A 30 -8.34 -19.59 19.69
CA LEU A 30 -7.86 -19.89 18.34
C LEU A 30 -8.05 -18.65 17.47
N VAL A 31 -6.95 -18.08 16.98
CA VAL A 31 -6.96 -16.90 16.10
C VAL A 31 -6.63 -17.34 14.68
N ILE A 32 -7.41 -16.88 13.72
CA ILE A 32 -7.20 -17.09 12.29
C ILE A 32 -6.97 -15.71 11.67
N ASP A 33 -5.80 -15.47 11.10
CA ASP A 33 -5.56 -14.27 10.32
C ASP A 33 -6.16 -14.45 8.92
N LEU A 34 -6.99 -13.48 8.52
CA LEU A 34 -7.67 -13.48 7.22
C LEU A 34 -6.93 -12.64 6.18
N ALA A 35 -5.80 -12.04 6.55
CA ALA A 35 -4.94 -11.28 5.67
C ALA A 35 -3.50 -11.81 5.70
N CYS A 36 -2.67 -11.29 4.82
CA CYS A 36 -1.24 -11.59 4.83
C CYS A 36 -0.65 -11.16 6.18
N GLY A 37 -0.11 -12.13 6.92
CA GLY A 37 0.43 -11.90 8.25
C GLY A 37 1.73 -11.09 8.25
N PHE A 38 1.93 -10.29 9.29
CA PHE A 38 3.22 -9.64 9.52
C PHE A 38 4.29 -10.70 9.88
N GLY A 39 5.47 -10.61 9.27
CA GLY A 39 6.57 -11.57 9.47
C GLY A 39 6.49 -12.84 8.62
N TRP A 40 5.43 -13.05 7.84
CA TRP A 40 5.40 -14.13 6.85
C TRP A 40 6.22 -13.75 5.60
N CYS A 41 7.16 -14.61 5.19
CA CYS A 41 8.05 -14.34 4.06
C CYS A 41 7.32 -14.16 2.72
N GLY A 42 6.08 -14.67 2.61
CA GLY A 42 5.25 -14.47 1.42
C GLY A 42 4.58 -13.10 1.35
N SER A 43 4.34 -12.43 2.48
CA SER A 43 3.54 -11.18 2.52
C SER A 43 4.05 -10.09 1.58
N PRO A 44 5.37 -9.79 1.50
CA PRO A 44 5.88 -8.79 0.55
C PRO A 44 5.61 -9.15 -0.92
N ALA A 45 5.67 -10.44 -1.27
CA ALA A 45 5.44 -10.89 -2.64
C ALA A 45 3.98 -10.71 -3.05
N PHE A 46 3.02 -11.08 -2.19
CA PHE A 46 1.59 -10.88 -2.46
C PHE A 46 1.22 -9.39 -2.47
N TYR A 47 1.79 -8.59 -1.56
CA TYR A 47 1.57 -7.15 -1.52
C TYR A 47 2.12 -6.42 -2.75
N SER A 48 3.16 -6.95 -3.40
CA SER A 48 3.80 -6.30 -4.56
C SER A 48 2.82 -5.93 -5.69
N LEU A 49 1.71 -6.67 -5.84
CA LEU A 49 0.66 -6.34 -6.79
C LEU A 49 -0.04 -5.01 -6.41
N ALA A 50 -0.42 -4.85 -5.15
CA ALA A 50 -1.05 -3.62 -4.66
C ALA A 50 -0.10 -2.42 -4.78
N GLY A 51 1.16 -2.58 -4.37
CA GLY A 51 2.18 -1.53 -4.53
C GLY A 51 2.34 -1.10 -5.99
N LYS A 52 2.37 -2.04 -6.94
CA LYS A 52 2.43 -1.72 -8.38
C LYS A 52 1.18 -0.99 -8.88
N ILE A 53 -0.01 -1.38 -8.42
CA ILE A 53 -1.26 -0.70 -8.77
C ILE A 53 -1.25 0.74 -8.25
N ILE A 54 -0.82 0.96 -7.00
CA ILE A 54 -0.69 2.31 -6.42
C ILE A 54 0.29 3.14 -7.26
N ASN A 55 1.45 2.59 -7.62
CA ASN A 55 2.43 3.33 -8.43
C ASN A 55 1.87 3.68 -9.82
N TYR A 56 1.18 2.73 -10.47
CA TYR A 56 0.53 2.97 -11.75
C TYR A 56 -0.51 4.10 -11.67
N LEU A 57 -1.37 4.07 -10.64
CA LEU A 57 -2.38 5.10 -10.39
C LEU A 57 -1.74 6.45 -10.03
N TYR A 58 -0.61 6.46 -9.34
CA TYR A 58 0.12 7.68 -9.04
C TYR A 58 0.67 8.33 -10.32
N GLU A 59 1.27 7.54 -11.21
CA GLU A 59 1.88 8.02 -12.45
C GLU A 59 0.87 8.42 -13.53
N HIS A 60 -0.26 7.70 -13.61
CA HIS A 60 -1.22 7.80 -14.74
C HIS A 60 -2.64 8.17 -14.34
N GLY A 61 -2.99 8.08 -13.05
CA GLY A 61 -4.37 8.30 -12.57
C GLY A 61 -4.72 9.77 -12.34
N ASN A 62 -3.80 10.70 -12.60
CA ASN A 62 -4.03 12.11 -12.36
C ASN A 62 -4.43 12.87 -13.63
N SER A 63 -5.37 13.81 -13.49
CA SER A 63 -5.85 14.67 -14.57
C SER A 63 -5.02 15.93 -14.76
N PHE A 64 -3.95 16.10 -13.99
CA PHE A 64 -2.99 17.18 -14.22
C PHE A 64 -2.29 16.94 -15.56
N ASN A 65 -2.01 18.02 -16.30
CA ASN A 65 -1.24 17.98 -17.56
C ASN A 65 0.25 17.60 -17.36
N ARG A 66 0.58 16.86 -16.30
CA ARG A 66 1.95 16.48 -15.92
C ARG A 66 1.97 15.02 -15.51
N GLN A 67 3.05 14.36 -15.90
CA GLN A 67 3.31 12.96 -15.53
C GLN A 67 4.13 12.94 -14.24
N PHE A 68 3.70 12.13 -13.27
CA PHE A 68 4.51 11.84 -12.09
C PHE A 68 5.41 10.63 -12.34
N VAL A 69 6.48 10.51 -11.57
CA VAL A 69 7.38 9.34 -11.59
C VAL A 69 7.59 8.87 -10.15
N GLY A 70 7.28 7.60 -9.92
CA GLY A 70 7.40 6.97 -8.61
C GLY A 70 8.13 5.64 -8.71
N ASN A 71 8.95 5.36 -7.71
CA ASN A 71 9.50 4.02 -7.47
C ASN A 71 8.77 3.39 -6.30
N VAL A 72 8.47 2.10 -6.42
CA VAL A 72 7.85 1.31 -5.36
C VAL A 72 8.75 0.16 -4.93
N TRP A 73 8.87 -0.02 -3.62
CA TRP A 73 9.54 -1.17 -3.03
C TRP A 73 8.73 -1.65 -1.83
N CYS A 74 8.12 -2.83 -1.95
CA CYS A 74 7.14 -3.30 -0.96
C CYS A 74 6.04 -2.23 -0.76
N ASP A 75 5.88 -1.73 0.46
CA ASP A 75 4.96 -0.69 0.92
C ASP A 75 5.52 0.74 0.85
N ASP A 76 6.82 0.89 0.60
CA ASP A 76 7.46 2.17 0.40
C ASP A 76 7.26 2.69 -1.03
N HIS A 77 6.80 3.94 -1.13
CA HIS A 77 6.65 4.69 -2.36
C HIS A 77 7.58 5.92 -2.34
N THR A 78 8.57 5.92 -3.22
CA THR A 78 9.50 7.04 -3.39
C THR A 78 9.11 7.87 -4.61
N CYS A 79 8.64 9.09 -4.36
CA CYS A 79 8.22 10.02 -5.40
C CYS A 79 9.19 11.21 -5.49
N ILE A 80 9.63 11.55 -6.70
CA ILE A 80 10.58 12.64 -6.95
C ILE A 80 9.87 13.74 -7.72
N GLU A 81 10.01 14.97 -7.23
CA GLU A 81 9.38 16.14 -7.84
C GLU A 81 10.28 17.38 -7.63
N ILE A 82 10.18 18.34 -8.54
CA ILE A 82 10.88 19.63 -8.42
C ILE A 82 10.21 20.45 -7.32
N ASP A 83 11.01 20.96 -6.39
CA ASP A 83 10.53 21.80 -5.27
C ASP A 83 10.22 23.22 -5.74
N GLU A 84 9.13 23.36 -6.48
CA GLU A 84 8.66 24.63 -7.04
C GLU A 84 7.14 24.75 -6.85
N GLY A 85 6.73 25.79 -6.13
CA GLY A 85 5.32 26.07 -5.89
C GLY A 85 4.58 24.87 -5.26
N PRO A 86 3.39 24.48 -5.77
CA PRO A 86 2.60 23.40 -5.18
C PRO A 86 3.03 22.00 -5.64
N LYS A 87 4.07 21.85 -6.47
CA LYS A 87 4.36 20.59 -7.17
C LYS A 87 4.53 19.40 -6.22
N CYS A 88 5.34 19.56 -5.16
CA CYS A 88 5.56 18.55 -4.12
C CYS A 88 4.28 18.25 -3.32
N PHE A 89 3.46 19.26 -3.03
CA PHE A 89 2.20 19.10 -2.32
C PHE A 89 1.18 18.30 -3.15
N ASP A 90 1.01 18.67 -4.41
CA ASP A 90 0.14 17.96 -5.34
C ASP A 90 0.60 16.52 -5.59
N ALA A 91 1.92 16.26 -5.60
CA ALA A 91 2.47 14.91 -5.68
C ALA A 91 2.09 14.07 -4.45
N ASN A 92 2.11 14.67 -3.24
CA ASN A 92 1.61 14.02 -2.02
C ASN A 92 0.14 13.63 -2.15
N ILE A 93 -0.69 14.60 -2.57
CA ILE A 93 -2.12 14.38 -2.73
C ILE A 93 -2.41 13.29 -3.76
N ALA A 94 -1.65 13.26 -4.87
CA ALA A 94 -1.76 12.22 -5.89
C ALA A 94 -1.45 10.84 -5.32
N LEU A 95 -0.35 10.70 -4.56
CA LEU A 95 0.04 9.43 -3.95
C LEU A 95 -1.00 8.93 -2.94
N ARG A 96 -1.48 9.82 -2.05
CA ARG A 96 -2.53 9.48 -1.07
C ARG A 96 -3.82 9.04 -1.75
N ARG A 97 -4.23 9.73 -2.83
CA ARG A 97 -5.39 9.32 -3.63
C ARG A 97 -5.20 7.94 -4.26
N ALA A 98 -4.01 7.66 -4.78
CA ALA A 98 -3.69 6.36 -5.36
C ALA A 98 -3.79 5.24 -4.31
N MET A 99 -3.20 5.45 -3.11
CA MET A 99 -3.30 4.53 -1.97
C MET A 99 -4.75 4.27 -1.56
N ALA A 100 -5.55 5.33 -1.36
CA ALA A 100 -6.96 5.19 -1.00
C ALA A 100 -7.80 4.51 -2.09
N THR A 101 -7.47 4.74 -3.36
CA THR A 101 -8.18 4.11 -4.47
C THR A 101 -7.87 2.61 -4.55
N ALA A 102 -6.63 2.22 -4.32
CA ALA A 102 -6.21 0.82 -4.41
C ALA A 102 -6.61 -0.02 -3.19
N LEU A 103 -6.44 0.53 -1.98
CA LEU A 103 -6.53 -0.23 -0.72
C LEU A 103 -7.54 0.35 0.28
N GLY A 104 -8.16 1.48 -0.03
CA GLY A 104 -9.10 2.16 0.86
C GLY A 104 -8.44 3.19 1.77
N PRO A 105 -9.25 4.02 2.47
CA PRO A 105 -8.75 5.19 3.21
C PRO A 105 -7.83 4.83 4.39
N THR A 106 -7.96 3.63 4.95
CA THR A 106 -7.12 3.12 6.05
C THR A 106 -5.68 2.82 5.64
N ALA A 107 -5.37 2.83 4.34
CA ALA A 107 -4.03 2.65 3.81
C ALA A 107 -3.17 3.93 3.91
N ILE A 108 -3.79 5.09 4.13
CA ILE A 108 -3.10 6.37 4.27
C ILE A 108 -2.67 6.54 5.73
N ASN A 109 -1.40 6.88 5.95
CA ASN A 109 -0.89 7.28 7.26
C ASN A 109 -1.55 8.59 7.75
N GLU A 110 -1.85 8.68 9.06
CA GLU A 110 -2.57 9.84 9.65
C GLU A 110 -1.76 11.15 9.64
N GLN A 111 -0.45 11.08 9.39
CA GLN A 111 0.46 12.22 9.22
C GLN A 111 0.53 12.62 7.75
#